data_AF-A0A653F0B1-F1
#
_entry.id   AF-A0A653F0B1-F1
#
_cell.length_a   1.000
_cell.length_b   1.000
_cell.length_c   1.000
_cell.angle_alpha   90.00
_cell.angle_beta   90.00
_cell.angle_gamma   90.00
#
_symmetry.space_group_name_H-M   'P 1'
#
loop_
_entity.id
_entity.type
_entity.pdbx_description
1 polymer ?
#
loop_
_entity_poly.entity_id
_entity_poly.type
_entity_poly.pdbx_seq_one_letter_code
_entity_poly.pdbx_strand_id
1 'polypeptide(L)' 'MQIRAWDSSSDVRFCVVPRRPTGTEQMSEAELAALVTRDSMIGTGEPLEPAS' A
#
# COMPACT_ATOMS: atom_id res chain seq x y z
N MET A 1 -3.35 17.76 -3.50
CA MET A 1 -3.75 16.34 -3.41
C MET A 1 -4.47 15.99 -4.70
N GLN A 2 -4.00 14.99 -5.44
CA GLN A 2 -4.61 14.53 -6.68
C GLN A 2 -5.05 13.08 -6.50
N ILE A 3 -6.31 12.79 -6.79
CA ILE A 3 -6.87 11.45 -6.75
C ILE A 3 -7.04 10.95 -8.18
N ARG A 4 -6.64 9.70 -8.44
CA ARG A 4 -6.92 8.98 -9.68
C ARG A 4 -7.60 7.68 -9.33
N ALA A 5 -8.78 7.47 -9.90
CA ALA A 5 -9.51 6.20 -9.81
C ALA A 5 -9.33 5.44 -11.12
N TRP A 6 -9.00 4.16 -11.02
CA TRP A 6 -8.89 3.25 -12.15
C TRP A 6 -10.07 2.30 -12.13
N ASP A 7 -10.85 2.29 -13.20
CA ASP A 7 -11.89 1.28 -13.43
C ASP A 7 -11.26 0.03 -14.06
N SER A 8 -11.51 -1.13 -13.48
CA SER A 8 -10.95 -2.42 -13.93
C SER A 8 -11.82 -3.09 -15.00
N SER A 9 -12.33 -2.33 -15.95
CA SER A 9 -13.26 -2.78 -17.01
C SER A 9 -12.58 -3.41 -18.23
N SER A 10 -11.25 -3.40 -18.28
CA SER A 10 -10.44 -4.13 -19.27
C SER A 10 -9.70 -5.30 -18.61
N ASP A 11 -9.01 -6.11 -19.41
CA ASP A 11 -8.19 -7.22 -18.89
C ASP A 11 -6.98 -6.75 -18.05
N VAL A 12 -6.69 -5.43 -18.04
CA VAL A 12 -5.63 -4.86 -17.21
C VAL A 12 -6.04 -4.91 -15.73
N ARG A 13 -5.12 -5.40 -14.89
CA ARG A 13 -5.28 -5.43 -13.44
C ARG A 13 -4.33 -4.43 -12.79
N PHE A 14 -4.90 -3.55 -11.98
CA PHE A 14 -4.16 -2.52 -11.26
C PHE A 14 -3.98 -2.93 -9.79
N CYS A 15 -2.82 -2.57 -9.24
CA CYS A 15 -2.54 -2.62 -7.81
C CYS A 15 -1.96 -1.26 -7.41
N VAL A 16 -2.36 -0.76 -6.26
CA VAL A 16 -1.78 0.43 -5.65
C VAL A 16 -0.53 0.01 -4.89
N VAL A 17 0.59 0.70 -5.15
CA VAL A 17 1.78 0.61 -4.30
C VAL A 17 1.65 1.70 -3.24
N PRO A 18 1.38 1.35 -1.96
CA PRO A 18 1.23 2.34 -0.91
C PRO A 18 2.55 3.05 -0.63
N ARG A 19 2.44 4.25 -0.04
CA ARG A 19 3.63 4.97 0.45
C ARG A 19 4.23 4.21 1.62
N ARG A 20 5.56 4.16 1.71
CA ARG A 20 6.27 3.61 2.87
C ARG A 20 5.92 4.42 4.13
N PRO A 21 5.46 3.79 5.22
CA PRO A 21 5.26 4.47 6.51
C PRO A 21 6.57 5.00 7.08
N THR A 22 6.51 6.10 7.82
CA THR A 22 7.65 6.61 8.62
C THR A 22 8.02 5.64 9.74
N GLY A 23 9.28 5.62 10.17
CA GLY A 23 9.72 4.73 11.26
C GLY A 23 9.97 3.29 10.81
N THR A 24 9.99 3.05 9.51
CA THR A 24 10.23 1.72 8.92
C THR A 24 11.62 1.60 8.30
N GLU A 25 12.52 2.58 8.50
CA GLU A 25 13.76 2.75 7.75
C GLU A 25 14.69 1.53 7.83
N GLN A 26 14.74 0.86 8.97
CA GLN A 26 15.57 -0.32 9.24
C GLN A 26 14.84 -1.67 9.03
N MET A 27 13.56 -1.66 8.68
CA MET A 27 12.79 -2.89 8.47
C MET A 27 13.28 -3.63 7.23
N SER A 28 13.35 -4.95 7.34
CA SER A 28 13.54 -5.87 6.22
C SER A 28 12.32 -5.88 5.29
N GLU A 29 12.50 -6.46 4.10
CA GLU A 29 11.40 -6.64 3.14
C GLU A 29 10.22 -7.42 3.73
N ALA A 30 10.50 -8.49 4.49
CA ALA A 30 9.46 -9.32 5.09
C ALA A 30 8.64 -8.55 6.14
N GLU A 31 9.31 -7.71 6.93
CA GLU A 31 8.66 -6.86 7.92
C GLU A 31 7.84 -5.74 7.24
N LEU A 32 8.35 -5.13 6.17
CA LEU A 32 7.59 -4.15 5.37
C LEU A 32 6.36 -4.79 4.72
N ALA A 33 6.49 -6.00 4.17
CA ALA A 33 5.38 -6.72 3.57
C ALA A 33 4.26 -7.01 4.57
N ALA A 34 4.60 -7.25 5.84
CA ALA A 34 3.61 -7.45 6.91
C ALA A 34 2.77 -6.19 7.20
N LEU A 35 3.24 -5.00 6.84
CA LEU A 35 2.47 -3.76 6.97
C LEU A 35 1.50 -3.52 5.81
N VAL A 36 1.70 -4.20 4.66
CA VAL A 36 0.86 -4.00 3.47
C VAL A 36 -0.44 -4.77 3.61
N THR A 37 -1.56 -4.06 3.61
CA THR A 37 -2.91 -4.64 3.67
C THR A 37 -3.57 -4.67 2.30
N ARG A 38 -4.63 -5.48 2.16
CA ARG A 38 -5.49 -5.46 0.97
C ARG A 38 -6.00 -4.04 0.67
N ASP A 39 -6.48 -3.33 1.68
CA ASP A 39 -7.05 -1.99 1.54
C ASP A 39 -6.01 -0.99 1.02
N SER A 40 -4.75 -1.11 1.48
CA SER A 40 -3.65 -0.31 0.98
C SER A 40 -3.27 -0.63 -0.47
N MET A 41 -3.44 -1.89 -0.90
CA MET A 41 -3.19 -2.32 -2.28
C MET A 41 -4.32 -1.99 -3.24
N ILE A 42 -5.53 -1.67 -2.75
CA ILE A 42 -6.66 -1.19 -3.58
C ILE A 42 -6.88 0.33 -3.46
N GLY A 43 -6.05 1.03 -2.66
CA GLY A 43 -6.08 2.48 -2.53
C GLY A 43 -7.22 3.02 -1.66
N THR A 44 -7.81 2.19 -0.80
CA THR A 44 -8.88 2.60 0.14
C THR A 44 -8.39 2.77 1.57
N GLY A 45 -7.11 2.46 1.84
CA GLY A 45 -6.49 2.62 3.15
C GLY A 45 -4.98 2.88 3.04
N GLU A 46 -4.38 3.24 4.16
CA GLU A 46 -2.93 3.29 4.32
C GLU A 46 -2.40 1.92 4.79
N PRO A 47 -1.12 1.61 4.58
CA PRO A 47 -0.47 0.46 5.22
C PRO A 47 -0.49 0.61 6.75
N LEU A 48 -0.32 -0.51 7.46
CA LEU A 48 -0.25 -0.50 8.92
C LEU A 48 0.95 0.33 9.40
N GLU A 49 0.79 0.96 10.55
CA GLU A 49 1.90 1.59 11.25
C GLU A 49 2.82 0.49 11.85
N PRO A 50 4.15 0.70 11.85
CA PRO A 50 5.06 -0.21 12.53
C PRO A 50 4.70 -0.27 14.02
N ALA A 51 4.75 -1.48 14.60
CA ALA A 51 4.61 -1.63 16.04
C ALA A 51 5.72 -0.84 16.75
N SER A 52 5.33 0.03 17.69
CA SER A 52 6.25 0.86 18.48
C SER A 52 7.17 0.03 19.37
#